data_AF-A0A1P8RU22-F1
#
_entry.id   AF-A0A1P8RU22-F1
#
_cell.length_a   1.000
_cell.length_b   1.000
_cell.length_c   1.000
_cell.angle_alpha   90.00
_cell.angle_beta   90.00
_cell.angle_gamma   90.00
#
_symmetry.space_group_name_H-M   'P 1'
#
loop_
_entity.id
_entity.type
_entity.pdbx_description
1 polymer ?
#
loop_
_entity_poly.entity_id
_entity_poly.type
_entity_poly.pdbx_seq_one_letter_code
_entity_poly.pdbx_strand_id
1 'polypeptide(L)'
;MKAKKFQRKLARETSFIFKDPKDAYEFYNYINTKYSLDHNNVGLNSPITINDKTYFFTYHEVERTDQTANIGLVVTDLVLDEKLGITAFENNYSSRKGHWYIVITVYDEELKNCLLDKHPNKTEVLQHLKNMQQEYLKTHNYEELLFTKKS
;
A
#
# COMPACT_ATOMS: atom_id res chain seq x y z
N MET A 1 -26.02 -11.12 -27.40
CA MET A 1 -24.57 -11.09 -27.07
C MET A 1 -24.40 -11.60 -25.64
N LYS A 2 -23.77 -12.78 -25.43
CA LYS A 2 -23.47 -13.28 -24.09
C LYS A 2 -22.20 -12.56 -23.62
N ALA A 3 -22.29 -11.73 -22.58
CA ALA A 3 -21.13 -11.14 -21.94
C ALA A 3 -20.16 -12.27 -21.59
N LYS A 4 -19.00 -12.26 -22.24
CA LYS A 4 -17.88 -13.16 -21.98
C LYS A 4 -17.60 -13.01 -20.49
N LYS A 5 -17.78 -14.08 -19.70
CA LYS A 5 -17.52 -14.12 -18.25
C LYS A 5 -16.28 -13.27 -17.98
N PHE A 6 -16.46 -12.18 -17.24
CA PHE A 6 -15.36 -11.36 -16.74
C PHE A 6 -14.34 -12.34 -16.16
N GLN A 7 -13.19 -12.51 -16.80
CA GLN A 7 -12.16 -13.41 -16.29
C GLN A 7 -11.67 -12.77 -14.99
N ARG A 8 -12.27 -13.16 -13.87
CA ARG A 8 -11.89 -12.81 -12.48
C ARG A 8 -10.52 -13.38 -12.07
N LYS A 9 -9.63 -13.63 -13.02
CA LYS A 9 -8.23 -13.85 -12.71
C LYS A 9 -7.60 -12.47 -12.65
N LEU A 10 -7.78 -11.78 -11.52
CA LEU A 10 -6.98 -10.61 -11.21
C LEU A 10 -5.51 -11.01 -11.45
N ALA A 11 -4.74 -10.16 -12.13
CA ALA A 11 -3.33 -10.44 -12.33
C ALA A 11 -2.68 -10.70 -10.96
N ARG A 12 -1.72 -11.62 -10.89
CA ARG A 12 -0.93 -11.79 -9.67
C ARG A 12 -0.13 -10.51 -9.52
N GLU A 13 -0.49 -9.67 -8.56
CA GLU A 13 0.17 -8.38 -8.37
C GLU A 13 1.21 -8.53 -7.28
N THR A 14 2.48 -8.42 -7.67
CA THR A 14 3.56 -8.36 -6.71
C THR A 14 3.37 -7.12 -5.84
N SER A 15 3.16 -7.34 -4.55
CA SER A 15 2.77 -6.30 -3.60
C SER A 15 3.74 -6.28 -2.42
N PHE A 16 3.89 -5.10 -1.84
CA PHE A 16 4.62 -4.88 -0.61
C PHE A 16 3.63 -4.84 0.55
N ILE A 17 3.83 -5.70 1.54
CA ILE A 17 2.83 -5.90 2.59
C ILE A 17 3.47 -5.78 3.97
N PHE A 18 2.79 -5.09 4.87
CA PHE A 18 3.16 -5.05 6.28
C PHE A 18 1.95 -4.95 7.19
N LYS A 19 2.13 -5.36 8.45
CA LYS A 19 1.11 -5.27 9.50
C LYS A 19 0.91 -3.82 9.94
N ASP A 20 -0.34 -3.37 10.01
CA ASP A 20 -0.72 -2.08 10.55
C ASP A 20 -1.25 -2.22 11.99
N PRO A 21 -0.51 -1.74 13.00
CA PRO A 21 -0.98 -1.74 14.37
C PRO A 21 -1.83 -0.50 14.72
N LYS A 22 -1.95 0.49 13.81
CA LYS A 22 -2.65 1.75 14.10
C LYS A 22 -4.15 1.64 13.87
N ASP A 23 -4.88 2.66 14.32
CA ASP A 23 -6.31 2.79 14.13
C ASP A 23 -6.68 3.04 12.65
N ALA A 24 -7.98 2.93 12.37
CA ALA A 24 -8.53 3.25 11.05
C ALA A 24 -8.15 4.66 10.61
N TYR A 25 -7.95 4.85 9.30
CA TYR A 25 -7.61 6.13 8.65
C TYR A 25 -6.22 6.70 8.96
N GLU A 26 -5.45 6.11 9.86
CA GLU A 26 -4.11 6.59 10.20
C GLU A 26 -3.16 6.55 8.99
N PHE A 27 -3.20 5.47 8.21
CA PHE A 27 -2.39 5.37 6.99
C PHE A 27 -2.85 6.36 5.90
N TYR A 28 -4.15 6.60 5.78
CA TYR A 28 -4.68 7.64 4.89
C TYR A 28 -4.14 9.02 5.24
N ASN A 29 -4.23 9.40 6.52
CA ASN A 29 -3.75 10.69 7.03
C ASN A 29 -2.25 10.85 6.78
N TYR A 30 -1.49 9.77 7.02
CA TYR A 30 -0.06 9.71 6.75
C TYR A 30 0.27 9.97 5.28
N ILE A 31 -0.34 9.23 4.35
CA ILE A 31 -0.08 9.35 2.90
C ILE A 31 -0.49 10.74 2.39
N ASN A 32 -1.66 11.23 2.80
CA ASN A 32 -2.15 12.55 2.43
C ASN A 32 -1.16 13.64 2.87
N THR A 33 -0.65 13.55 4.09
CA THR A 33 0.28 14.53 4.67
C THR A 33 1.67 14.43 4.03
N LYS A 34 2.22 13.22 3.93
CA LYS A 34 3.57 12.96 3.40
C LYS A 34 3.74 13.50 1.98
N TYR A 35 2.79 13.16 1.11
CA TYR A 35 2.81 13.54 -0.29
C TYR A 35 2.03 14.82 -0.59
N SER A 36 1.48 15.47 0.44
CA SER A 36 0.76 16.75 0.33
C SER A 36 -0.33 16.71 -0.76
N LEU A 37 -1.13 15.63 -0.73
CA LEU A 37 -2.10 15.31 -1.77
C LEU A 37 -3.40 16.13 -1.67
N ASP A 38 -3.62 16.83 -0.56
CA ASP A 38 -4.82 17.63 -0.30
C ASP A 38 -6.12 16.84 -0.54
N HIS A 39 -6.15 15.61 -0.04
CA HIS A 39 -7.24 14.66 -0.17
C HIS A 39 -7.54 14.18 -1.62
N ASN A 40 -6.68 14.52 -2.58
CA ASN A 40 -6.81 14.10 -3.98
C ASN A 40 -6.11 12.77 -4.24
N ASN A 41 -6.85 11.78 -4.73
CA ASN A 41 -6.33 10.45 -5.10
C ASN A 41 -5.49 9.78 -4.00
N VAL A 42 -5.78 10.06 -2.72
CA VAL A 42 -5.04 9.51 -1.58
C VAL A 42 -5.25 7.99 -1.56
N GLY A 43 -4.19 7.26 -1.89
CA GLY A 43 -4.19 5.80 -1.88
C GLY A 43 -4.64 5.10 -3.15
N LEU A 44 -5.02 5.83 -4.19
CA LEU A 44 -5.44 5.24 -5.47
C LEU A 44 -4.69 5.94 -6.62
N ASN A 45 -3.66 5.27 -7.15
CA ASN A 45 -2.74 5.83 -8.15
C ASN A 45 -2.19 7.20 -7.74
N SER A 46 -1.87 7.37 -6.45
CA SER A 46 -1.24 8.58 -5.95
C SER A 46 0.13 8.77 -6.63
N PRO A 47 0.40 9.93 -7.25
CA PRO A 47 1.72 10.19 -7.80
C PRO A 47 2.73 10.38 -6.66
N ILE A 48 3.85 9.66 -6.73
CA ILE A 48 4.98 9.82 -5.80
C ILE A 48 6.26 10.01 -6.60
N THR A 49 7.18 10.81 -6.07
CA THR A 49 8.49 11.03 -6.67
C THR A 49 9.56 10.29 -5.87
N ILE A 50 10.33 9.44 -6.54
CA ILE A 50 11.50 8.75 -5.96
C ILE A 50 12.68 9.01 -6.90
N ASN A 51 13.75 9.64 -6.40
CA ASN A 51 14.92 10.09 -7.18
C ASN A 51 14.55 10.73 -8.52
N ASP A 52 13.71 11.78 -8.46
CA ASP A 52 13.26 12.56 -9.63
C ASP A 52 12.46 11.78 -10.69
N LYS A 53 12.03 10.55 -10.39
CA LYS A 53 11.14 9.75 -11.24
C LYS A 53 9.75 9.66 -10.61
N THR A 54 8.72 9.79 -11.44
CA THR A 54 7.32 9.64 -11.03
C THR A 54 6.93 8.18 -11.01
N TYR A 55 6.25 7.77 -9.96
CA TYR A 55 5.63 6.47 -9.81
C TYR A 55 4.18 6.63 -9.33
N PHE A 56 3.39 5.59 -9.52
CA PHE A 56 1.98 5.56 -9.12
C PHE A 56 1.81 4.52 -8.01
N PHE A 57 1.39 5.02 -6.86
CA PHE A 57 1.24 4.25 -5.63
C PHE A 57 -0.23 3.99 -5.33
N THR A 58 -0.57 2.75 -5.03
CA THR A 58 -1.91 2.34 -4.60
C THR A 58 -1.78 1.50 -3.34
N TYR A 59 -2.69 1.70 -2.38
CA TYR A 59 -2.76 0.84 -1.20
C TYR A 59 -4.16 0.34 -0.90
N HIS A 60 -4.21 -0.79 -0.19
CA HIS A 60 -5.42 -1.35 0.39
C HIS A 60 -5.17 -1.72 1.84
N GLU A 61 -6.14 -1.42 2.70
CA GLU A 61 -6.15 -1.87 4.09
C GLU A 61 -6.99 -3.14 4.17
N VAL A 62 -6.41 -4.20 4.70
CA VAL A 62 -7.06 -5.51 4.73
C VAL A 62 -7.00 -6.12 6.12
N GLU A 63 -8.13 -6.63 6.59
CA GLU A 63 -8.20 -7.39 7.83
C GLU A 63 -7.91 -8.87 7.53
N ARG A 64 -7.16 -9.53 8.42
CA ARG A 64 -6.99 -10.98 8.41
C ARG A 64 -7.31 -11.55 9.79
N THR A 65 -8.10 -12.61 9.81
CA THR A 65 -8.57 -13.31 11.02
C THR A 65 -7.67 -14.48 11.44
N ASP A 66 -6.79 -14.97 10.56
CA ASP A 66 -6.11 -16.26 10.75
C ASP A 66 -4.66 -16.08 11.27
N GLN A 67 -4.33 -16.82 12.32
CA GLN A 67 -3.25 -16.53 13.30
C GLN A 67 -1.80 -16.90 12.93
N THR A 68 -1.44 -17.27 11.69
CA THR A 68 -0.15 -17.97 11.46
C THR A 68 0.67 -17.54 10.25
N ALA A 69 0.58 -16.27 9.84
CA ALA A 69 1.53 -15.74 8.86
C ALA A 69 2.52 -14.79 9.55
N ASN A 70 3.80 -15.20 9.63
CA ASN A 70 4.94 -14.32 9.88
C ASN A 70 5.14 -13.41 8.65
N ILE A 71 4.15 -12.55 8.37
CA ILE A 71 4.25 -11.55 7.31
C ILE A 71 5.11 -10.42 7.87
N GLY A 72 6.43 -10.64 7.82
CA GLY A 72 7.39 -9.55 7.87
C GLY A 72 7.26 -8.68 6.62
N LEU A 73 8.32 -7.99 6.27
CA LEU A 73 8.41 -7.27 5.00
C LEU A 73 8.46 -8.28 3.84
N VAL A 74 7.31 -8.70 3.33
CA VAL A 74 7.26 -9.68 2.24
C VAL A 74 6.83 -8.97 0.95
N VAL A 75 7.72 -9.03 -0.05
CA VAL A 75 7.35 -8.80 -1.44
C VAL A 75 6.79 -10.14 -1.93
N THR A 76 5.47 -10.25 -2.04
CA THR A 76 4.80 -11.48 -2.52
C THR A 76 4.01 -11.17 -3.77
N ASP A 77 3.93 -12.13 -4.69
CA ASP A 77 2.85 -12.17 -5.68
C ASP A 77 1.54 -12.40 -4.92
N LEU A 78 0.87 -11.29 -4.56
CA LEU A 78 -0.43 -11.38 -3.93
C LEU A 78 -1.46 -11.48 -5.05
N VAL A 79 -2.16 -12.61 -5.10
CA VAL A 79 -3.42 -12.67 -5.83
C VAL A 79 -4.47 -12.22 -4.82
N LEU A 80 -5.13 -11.09 -5.07
CA LEU A 80 -6.23 -10.56 -4.27
C LEU A 80 -7.50 -11.42 -4.45
N ASP A 81 -7.36 -12.74 -4.28
CA ASP A 81 -8.39 -13.76 -4.48
C ASP A 81 -8.72 -14.43 -3.13
N GLU A 82 -9.91 -15.03 -3.03
CA GLU A 82 -10.54 -15.60 -1.83
C GLU A 82 -9.62 -16.54 -1.02
N LYS A 83 -8.56 -17.05 -1.64
CA LYS A 83 -7.56 -17.97 -1.07
C LYS A 83 -6.72 -17.37 0.07
N LEU A 84 -6.63 -16.04 0.18
CA LEU A 84 -5.96 -15.39 1.30
C LEU A 84 -6.93 -14.95 2.42
N GLY A 85 -8.24 -15.13 2.25
CA GLY A 85 -9.26 -14.60 3.18
C GLY A 85 -9.25 -13.07 3.27
N ILE A 86 -8.55 -12.39 2.37
CA ILE A 86 -8.41 -10.93 2.33
C ILE A 86 -9.65 -10.37 1.66
N THR A 87 -10.51 -9.74 2.45
CA THR A 87 -11.63 -8.93 1.95
C THR A 87 -11.15 -7.47 1.92
N ALA A 88 -11.11 -6.87 0.73
CA ALA A 88 -10.94 -5.43 0.60
C ALA A 88 -12.23 -4.79 1.15
N PHE A 89 -12.17 -4.27 2.38
CA PHE A 89 -13.34 -3.66 2.98
C PHE A 89 -13.47 -2.22 2.48
N GLU A 90 -14.46 -2.02 1.60
CA GLU A 90 -14.98 -0.69 1.32
C GLU A 90 -15.79 -0.22 2.55
N ASN A 91 -15.24 0.76 3.26
CA ASN A 91 -15.99 1.79 4.00
C ASN A 91 -16.70 1.45 5.32
N ASN A 92 -16.32 0.43 6.09
CA ASN A 92 -16.84 0.27 7.47
C ASN A 92 -15.73 0.25 8.52
N TYR A 93 -15.20 1.44 8.79
CA TYR A 93 -14.12 1.70 9.74
C TYR A 93 -14.58 1.84 11.21
N SER A 94 -15.59 1.07 11.63
CA SER A 94 -16.06 1.12 13.03
C SER A 94 -15.27 0.13 13.91
N SER A 95 -14.17 0.61 14.49
CA SER A 95 -13.26 -0.08 15.43
C SER A 95 -12.50 -1.30 14.85
N ARG A 96 -11.19 -1.13 14.62
CA ARG A 96 -10.29 -2.22 14.21
C ARG A 96 -10.11 -3.20 15.38
N LYS A 97 -10.69 -4.40 15.31
CA LYS A 97 -10.52 -5.44 16.34
C LYS A 97 -9.71 -6.66 15.89
N GLY A 98 -9.41 -6.82 14.59
CA GLY A 98 -8.54 -7.87 14.06
C GLY A 98 -7.11 -7.44 13.71
N HIS A 99 -6.41 -8.28 12.94
CA HIS A 99 -5.07 -7.96 12.43
C HIS A 99 -5.18 -7.26 11.08
N TRP A 100 -4.72 -6.01 11.03
CA TRP A 100 -4.77 -5.19 9.82
C TRP A 100 -3.42 -5.20 9.11
N TYR A 101 -3.48 -5.12 7.79
CA TYR A 101 -2.31 -5.08 6.92
C TYR A 101 -2.51 -4.01 5.87
N ILE A 102 -1.42 -3.31 5.53
CA ILE A 102 -1.36 -2.45 4.36
C ILE A 102 -0.76 -3.27 3.22
N VAL A 103 -1.47 -3.32 2.10
CA VAL A 103 -1.02 -3.93 0.84
C VAL A 103 -0.74 -2.79 -0.13
N ILE A 104 0.48 -2.73 -0.68
CA ILE A 104 0.93 -1.64 -1.54
C ILE A 104 1.36 -2.19 -2.89
N THR A 105 0.92 -1.54 -3.96
CA THR A 105 1.46 -1.70 -5.31
C THR A 105 2.05 -0.37 -5.79
N VAL A 106 3.09 -0.49 -6.61
CA VAL A 106 3.77 0.66 -7.23
C VAL A 106 3.98 0.37 -8.70
N TYR A 107 3.60 1.31 -9.55
CA TYR A 107 3.76 1.23 -11.00
C TYR A 107 4.62 2.40 -11.51
N ASP A 108 5.38 2.16 -12.57
CA ASP A 108 6.07 3.21 -13.32
C ASP A 108 5.12 3.89 -14.33
N GLU A 109 5.64 4.86 -15.06
CA GLU A 109 4.90 5.57 -16.13
C GLU A 109 4.47 4.66 -17.29
N GLU A 110 5.12 3.50 -17.45
CA GLU A 110 4.78 2.48 -18.43
C GLU A 110 3.76 1.45 -17.89
N LEU A 111 3.17 1.71 -16.73
CA LEU A 111 2.23 0.83 -16.03
C LEU A 111 2.82 -0.56 -15.72
N LYS A 112 4.13 -0.63 -15.48
CA LYS A 112 4.81 -1.84 -15.04
C LYS A 112 4.94 -1.85 -13.54
N ASN A 113 4.55 -2.96 -12.93
CA ASN A 113 4.68 -3.15 -11.49
C ASN A 113 6.18 -3.14 -11.09
N CYS A 114 6.56 -2.14 -10.30
CA CYS A 114 7.93 -1.88 -9.88
C CYS A 114 8.48 -2.92 -8.88
N LEU A 115 7.62 -3.73 -8.28
CA LEU A 115 7.99 -4.72 -7.27
C LEU A 115 8.36 -6.09 -7.88
N LEU A 116 8.13 -6.28 -9.18
CA LEU A 116 8.53 -7.48 -9.92
C LEU A 116 10.05 -7.65 -9.94
N ASP A 117 10.53 -8.88 -9.79
CA ASP A 117 11.97 -9.23 -9.70
C ASP A 117 12.84 -8.65 -10.83
N LYS A 118 12.28 -8.54 -12.03
CA LYS A 118 13.00 -8.06 -13.22
C LYS A 118 12.87 -6.55 -13.45
N HIS A 119 12.16 -5.84 -12.58
CA HIS A 119 11.96 -4.41 -12.76
C HIS A 119 13.24 -3.65 -12.40
N PRO A 120 13.75 -2.75 -13.27
CA PRO A 120 15.03 -2.08 -13.05
C PRO A 120 15.04 -1.22 -11.77
N ASN A 121 13.91 -0.60 -11.44
CA ASN A 121 13.80 0.28 -10.28
C ASN A 121 13.34 -0.45 -8.99
N LYS A 122 13.29 -1.80 -8.99
CA LYS A 122 12.75 -2.57 -7.84
C LYS A 122 13.44 -2.24 -6.53
N THR A 123 14.77 -2.26 -6.52
CA THR A 123 15.56 -2.05 -5.31
C THR A 123 15.29 -0.67 -4.70
N GLU A 124 15.22 0.34 -5.56
CA GLU A 124 14.97 1.73 -5.18
C GLU A 124 13.55 1.91 -4.62
N VAL A 125 12.54 1.44 -5.34
CA VAL A 125 11.14 1.49 -4.90
C VAL A 125 10.97 0.72 -3.59
N LEU A 126 11.56 -0.46 -3.48
CA LEU A 126 11.48 -1.28 -2.27
C LEU A 126 12.13 -0.58 -1.07
N GLN A 127 13.27 0.08 -1.27
CA GLN A 127 13.92 0.84 -0.20
C GLN A 127 13.07 2.04 0.24
N HIS A 128 12.45 2.75 -0.71
CA HIS A 128 11.50 3.82 -0.41
C HIS A 128 10.32 3.32 0.44
N LEU A 129 9.72 2.19 0.06
CA LEU A 129 8.61 1.58 0.80
C LEU A 129 9.01 1.12 2.20
N LYS A 130 10.23 0.55 2.38
CA LYS A 130 10.77 0.23 3.70
C LYS A 130 10.93 1.47 4.58
N ASN A 131 11.48 2.54 4.03
CA ASN A 131 11.68 3.79 4.76
C ASN A 131 10.35 4.41 5.16
N MET A 132 9.39 4.45 4.23
CA MET A 132 8.03 4.94 4.46
C MET A 132 7.31 4.10 5.53
N GLN A 133 7.41 2.78 5.49
CA GLN A 133 6.86 1.90 6.52
C GLN A 133 7.43 2.25 7.90
N GLN A 134 8.76 2.37 8.02
CA GLN A 134 9.40 2.69 9.29
C GLN A 134 8.99 4.06 9.82
N GLU A 135 8.90 5.04 8.94
CA GLU A 135 8.44 6.39 9.27
C GLU A 135 7.00 6.36 9.77
N TYR A 136 6.08 5.77 9.00
CA TYR A 136 4.68 5.61 9.39
C TYR A 136 4.52 4.96 10.77
N LEU A 137 5.20 3.83 11.01
CA LEU A 137 5.09 3.10 12.27
C LEU A 137 5.66 3.91 13.46
N LYS A 138 6.63 4.80 13.22
CA LYS A 138 7.22 5.69 14.25
C LYS A 138 6.45 6.99 14.45
N THR A 139 5.68 7.46 13.47
CA THR A 139 4.91 8.70 13.58
C THR A 139 3.75 8.51 14.55
N HIS A 140 3.81 9.17 15.71
CA HIS A 140 2.71 9.18 16.68
C HIS A 140 1.85 10.45 16.53
N ASN A 141 2.43 11.54 16.02
CA ASN A 141 1.75 12.79 15.72
C ASN A 141 2.14 13.27 14.31
N TYR A 142 1.17 13.36 13.41
CA TYR A 142 1.39 13.72 11.99
C TYR A 142 1.86 15.17 11.79
N GLU A 143 1.66 16.04 12.78
CA GLU A 143 2.21 17.41 12.75
C GLU A 143 3.75 17.41 12.70
N GLU A 144 4.42 16.39 13.26
CA GLU A 144 5.88 16.25 13.23
C GLU A 144 6.45 16.09 11.81
N LEU A 145 5.67 15.52 10.89
CA LEU A 145 6.06 15.38 9.47
C LEU A 145 6.08 16.72 8.73
N LEU A 146 5.26 17.68 9.18
CA LEU A 146 5.24 19.03 8.60
C LEU A 146 6.46 19.85 9.06
N PHE A 147 6.99 19.58 10.25
CA PHE A 147 8.16 20.27 10.79
C PHE A 147 9.49 19.79 10.18
N THR A 148 9.60 18.51 9.79
CA THR A 148 10.83 17.98 9.16
C THR A 148 11.02 18.42 7.71
N LYS A 149 9.96 18.83 7.01
CA LYS A 149 10.04 19.40 5.64
C LYS A 149 10.59 20.83 5.59
N LYS A 150 10.72 21.51 6.73
CA LYS A 150 11.02 22.96 6.81
C LYS A 150 12.45 23.32 7.23
N SER A 151 13.38 22.36 7.30
CA SER A 151 14.76 22.64 7.72
C SER A 151 15.79 22.42 6.62
#